data_AF-K1UF85-F1
#
_entry.id   AF-K1UF85-F1
#
_cell.length_a   1.000
_cell.length_b   1.000
_cell.length_c   1.000
_cell.angle_alpha   90.00
_cell.angle_beta   90.00
_cell.angle_gamma   90.00
#
_symmetry.space_group_name_H-M   'P 1'
#
loop_
_entity.id
_entity.type
_entity.pdbx_description
1 polymer ?
#
loop_
_entity_poly.entity_id
_entity_poly.type
_entity_poly.pdbx_seq_one_letter_code
_entity_poly.pdbx_strand_id
1 'polypeptide(L)' 'DLQDDGEVVLDMTLTAPNCPAADFIMEDVRQKVDSVEGVTSSVVNLVF' A
#
# COMPACT_ATOMS: atom_id res chain seq x y z
N ASP A 1 -5.53 -5.43 6.29
CA ASP A 1 -5.47 -6.67 7.07
C ASP A 1 -4.01 -7.04 7.28
N LEU A 2 -3.66 -7.59 8.45
CA LEU A 2 -2.30 -8.10 8.73
C LEU A 2 -2.42 -9.61 8.95
N GLN A 3 -1.80 -10.37 8.06
CA GLN A 3 -1.77 -11.83 8.13
C GLN A 3 -0.72 -12.32 9.14
N ASP A 4 -0.89 -13.54 9.64
CA ASP A 4 0.00 -14.15 10.65
C ASP A 4 1.44 -14.38 10.13
N ASP A 5 1.65 -14.33 8.82
CA ASP A 5 2.95 -14.44 8.14
C ASP A 5 3.64 -13.08 7.91
N GLY A 6 3.01 -11.98 8.37
CA GLY A 6 3.51 -10.62 8.22
C GLY A 6 3.09 -9.94 6.92
N GLU A 7 2.22 -10.53 6.11
CA GLU A 7 1.69 -9.88 4.91
C GLU A 7 0.63 -8.83 5.28
N VAL A 8 0.77 -7.61 4.76
CA VAL A 8 -0.18 -6.52 4.94
C VAL A 8 -0.96 -6.29 3.65
N VAL A 9 -2.27 -6.43 3.70
CA VAL A 9 -3.18 -6.07 2.60
C VAL A 9 -3.84 -4.74 2.93
N LEU A 10 -3.66 -3.73 2.08
CA LEU A 10 -4.17 -2.37 2.27
C LEU A 10 -5.06 -1.94 1.11
N ASP A 11 -6.30 -1.55 1.43
CA ASP A 11 -7.20 -0.94 0.46
C ASP A 11 -7.16 0.58 0.64
N MET A 12 -6.80 1.32 -0.42
CA MET A 12 -6.71 2.78 -0.38
C MET A 12 -7.38 3.42 -1.60
N THR A 13 -7.71 4.70 -1.46
CA THR A 13 -8.28 5.51 -2.53
C THR A 13 -7.49 6.81 -2.70
N LEU A 14 -7.65 7.47 -3.85
CA LEU A 14 -7.05 8.77 -4.12
C LEU A 14 -8.11 9.86 -4.03
N THR A 15 -7.69 11.06 -3.61
CA THR A 15 -8.57 12.23 -3.58
C THR A 15 -9.10 12.62 -4.96
N ALA A 16 -8.43 12.22 -6.03
CA ALA A 16 -8.88 12.39 -7.41
C ALA A 16 -8.62 11.13 -8.25
N PRO A 17 -9.56 10.75 -9.15
CA PRO A 17 -9.35 9.67 -10.09
C PRO A 17 -8.23 10.03 -11.09
N ASN A 18 -7.39 9.05 -11.44
CA ASN A 18 -6.30 9.18 -12.43
C ASN A 18 -5.27 10.29 -12.15
N CYS A 19 -4.94 10.55 -10.89
CA CYS A 19 -3.84 11.46 -10.57
C CYS A 19 -2.52 10.96 -11.20
N PRO A 20 -1.75 11.79 -11.93
CA PRO A 20 -0.47 11.37 -12.52
C PRO A 20 0.61 11.01 -11.48
N ALA A 21 0.40 11.39 -10.22
CA ALA A 21 1.25 11.00 -9.10
C ALA A 21 0.82 9.68 -8.44
N ALA A 22 -0.26 9.03 -8.90
CA ALA A 22 -0.78 7.79 -8.32
C ALA A 22 0.31 6.70 -8.23
N ASP A 23 1.07 6.49 -9.31
CA ASP A 23 2.13 5.48 -9.34
C ASP A 23 3.23 5.76 -8.30
N PHE A 24 3.61 7.04 -8.14
CA PHE A 24 4.59 7.45 -7.14
C PHE A 24 4.07 7.25 -5.71
N ILE A 25 2.81 7.61 -5.47
CA ILE A 25 2.18 7.45 -4.15
C ILE A 25 2.05 5.97 -3.78
N MET A 26 1.64 5.12 -4.72
CA MET A 26 1.49 3.68 -4.50
C MET A 26 2.84 3.03 -4.14
N GLU A 27 3.90 3.41 -4.85
CA GLU A 27 5.26 2.93 -4.58
C GLU A 27 5.79 3.44 -3.24
N ASP A 28 5.60 4.72 -2.91
CA ASP A 28 6.04 5.29 -1.62
C ASP A 28 5.30 4.62 -0.46
N VAL A 29 3.99 4.42 -0.57
CA VAL A 29 3.20 3.69 0.45
C VAL A 29 3.73 2.28 0.64
N ARG A 30 3.97 1.54 -0.45
CA ARG A 30 4.54 0.19 -0.38
C ARG A 30 5.89 0.18 0.34
N GLN A 31 6.83 1.04 -0.07
CA GLN A 31 8.16 1.10 0.56
C GLN A 31 8.08 1.48 2.04
N LYS A 32 7.16 2.38 2.40
CA LYS A 32 6.93 2.77 3.79
C LYS A 32 6.35 1.63 4.63
N VAL A 33 5.38 0.90 4.10
CA VAL A 33 4.77 -0.24 4.81
C VAL A 33 5.76 -1.40 4.93
N ASP A 34 6.52 -1.69 3.88
CA ASP A 34 7.58 -2.72 3.90
C ASP A 34 8.73 -2.36 4.87
N SER A 35 8.89 -1.10 5.25
CA SER A 35 9.89 -0.67 6.25
C SER A 35 9.47 -0.88 7.70
N VAL A 36 8.22 -1.31 7.95
CA VAL A 36 7.70 -1.56 9.30
C VAL A 36 8.19 -2.91 9.81
N GLU A 37 8.72 -2.93 11.03
CA GLU A 37 9.17 -4.16 11.68
C GLU A 37 8.03 -5.18 11.82
N GLY A 38 8.26 -6.41 11.35
CA GLY A 38 7.25 -7.48 11.35
C GLY A 38 6.43 -7.57 10.06
N VAL A 39 6.55 -6.61 9.14
CA VAL A 39 5.96 -6.72 7.81
C VAL A 39 6.93 -7.47 6.89
N THR A 40 6.45 -8.56 6.29
CA THR A 40 7.22 -9.35 5.31
C THR A 40 6.90 -8.93 3.89
N SER A 41 5.67 -8.49 3.63
CA SER A 41 5.25 -7.95 2.34
C SER A 41 4.01 -7.07 2.48
N SER A 42 3.85 -6.11 1.57
CA SER A 42 2.65 -5.30 1.47
C SER A 42 2.01 -5.36 0.08
N VAL A 43 0.69 -5.53 0.07
CA VAL A 43 -0.18 -5.52 -1.11
C VAL A 43 -1.11 -4.31 -1.00
N VAL A 44 -0.98 -3.37 -1.92
CA VAL A 44 -1.79 -2.15 -1.96
C VAL A 44 -2.80 -2.25 -3.09
N ASN A 45 -4.09 -2.29 -2.74
CA ASN A 45 -5.19 -2.29 -3.69
C ASN A 45 -5.77 -0.88 -3.81
N LEU A 46 -5.84 -0.39 -5.04
CA LEU A 46 -6.54 0.87 -5.32
C LEU A 46 -8.03 0.58 -5.50
N VAL A 47 -8.84 1.10 -4.58
CA VAL A 47 -10.30 0.99 -4.59
C VAL A 47 -10.94 2.37 -4.73
N PHE A 48 -12.10 2.42 -5.39
CA PHE A 48 -12.86 3.65 -5.68
C PHE A 48 -14.27 3.56 -5.11
#